data_AF-A0A2D7K4U7-F1
#
_entry.id   AF-A0A2D7K4U7-F1
#
_cell.length_a   1.000
_cell.length_b   1.000
_cell.length_c   1.000
_cell.angle_alpha   90.00
_cell.angle_beta   90.00
_cell.angle_gamma   90.00
#
_symmetry.space_group_name_H-M   'P 1'
#
loop_
_entity.id
_entity.type
_entity.pdbx_description
1 polymer ?
#
loop_
_entity_poly.entity_id
_entity_poly.type
_entity_poly.pdbx_seq_one_letter_code
_entity_poly.pdbx_strand_id
1 'polypeptide(L)'
;MWFNVLSGGLKLGAKIYQNRRESKMLESQAQRLHYEKMAKGEIEYKQAVIKDNQQGWKDEFVLILVSAPVMLLIWSIFSDDPDIMAKVDMFFDKFNNMPFWYQALFIGVVSAIYGLKGADIIKRK
;
A
#
# COMPACT_ATOMS: atom_id res chain seq x y z
N MET A 1 41.24 -29.57 -20.58
CA MET A 1 40.36 -28.94 -19.56
C MET A 1 39.56 -27.74 -20.07
N TRP A 2 40.04 -26.92 -21.03
CA TRP A 2 39.29 -25.74 -21.52
C TRP A 2 38.10 -26.05 -22.45
N PHE A 3 38.13 -27.13 -23.22
CA PHE A 3 37.01 -27.56 -24.09
C PHE A 3 35.71 -27.92 -23.31
N ASN A 4 35.84 -28.42 -22.08
CA ASN A 4 34.69 -28.76 -21.23
C ASN A 4 34.00 -27.52 -20.64
N VAL A 5 34.76 -26.45 -20.39
CA VAL A 5 34.22 -25.17 -19.90
C VAL A 5 33.54 -24.40 -21.03
N LEU A 6 34.14 -24.40 -22.23
CA LEU A 6 33.54 -23.75 -23.41
C LEU A 6 32.23 -24.44 -23.83
N SER A 7 32.20 -25.78 -23.83
CA SER A 7 30.98 -26.55 -24.11
C SER A 7 29.93 -26.43 -23.00
N GLY A 8 30.35 -26.28 -21.73
CA GLY A 8 29.46 -25.95 -20.62
C GLY A 8 28.85 -24.55 -20.72
N GLY A 9 29.65 -23.55 -21.06
CA GLY A 9 29.21 -22.16 -21.26
C GLY A 9 28.27 -22.00 -22.47
N LEU A 10 28.55 -22.71 -23.58
CA LEU A 10 27.65 -22.74 -24.74
C LEU A 10 26.31 -23.44 -24.41
N LYS A 11 26.34 -24.54 -23.64
CA LYS A 11 25.12 -25.23 -23.18
C LYS A 11 24.31 -24.36 -22.22
N LEU A 12 24.97 -23.64 -21.30
CA LEU A 12 24.31 -22.69 -20.40
C LEU A 12 23.73 -21.49 -21.15
N GLY A 13 24.46 -20.91 -22.10
CA GLY A 13 23.98 -19.82 -22.96
C GLY A 13 22.79 -20.24 -23.82
N ALA A 14 22.83 -21.43 -24.43
CA ALA A 14 21.73 -22.00 -25.19
C ALA A 14 20.49 -22.25 -24.31
N LYS A 15 20.68 -22.77 -23.08
CA LYS A 15 19.58 -23.04 -22.13
C LYS A 15 18.95 -21.75 -21.61
N ILE A 16 19.73 -20.69 -21.35
CA ILE A 16 19.21 -19.38 -20.97
C ILE A 16 18.40 -18.75 -22.12
N TYR A 17 18.87 -18.88 -23.35
CA TYR A 17 18.17 -18.38 -24.52
C TYR A 17 16.85 -19.13 -24.76
N GLN A 18 16.86 -20.46 -24.64
CA GLN A 18 15.65 -21.29 -24.70
C GLN A 18 14.65 -20.91 -23.60
N ASN A 19 15.11 -20.79 -22.35
CA ASN A 19 14.26 -20.39 -21.23
C ASN A 19 13.62 -19.02 -21.47
N ARG A 20 14.35 -18.02 -21.98
CA ARG A 20 13.75 -16.71 -22.30
C ARG A 20 12.66 -16.79 -23.37
N ARG A 21 12.84 -17.63 -24.39
CA ARG A 21 11.81 -17.85 -25.41
C ARG A 21 10.59 -18.55 -24.82
N GLU A 22 10.80 -19.57 -24.00
CA GLU A 22 9.74 -20.30 -23.33
C GLU A 22 8.97 -19.40 -22.35
N SER A 23 9.65 -18.56 -21.57
CA SER A 23 9.00 -17.55 -20.72
C SER A 23 8.13 -16.58 -21.52
N LYS A 24 8.61 -16.08 -22.67
CA LYS A 24 7.79 -15.21 -23.54
C LYS A 24 6.58 -15.92 -24.13
N MET A 25 6.73 -17.20 -24.48
CA MET A 25 5.63 -18.03 -24.98
C MET A 25 4.57 -18.26 -23.89
N LEU A 26 5.01 -18.57 -22.67
CA LEU A 26 4.13 -18.74 -21.51
C LEU A 26 3.43 -17.44 -21.12
N GLU A 27 4.14 -16.32 -21.16
CA GLU A 27 3.58 -14.99 -20.92
C GLU A 27 2.53 -14.62 -21.96
N SER A 28 2.82 -14.86 -23.25
CA SER A 28 1.86 -14.65 -24.34
C SER A 28 0.62 -15.54 -24.16
N GLN A 29 0.78 -16.80 -23.76
CA GLN A 29 -0.34 -17.70 -23.46
C GLN A 29 -1.13 -17.23 -22.24
N ALA A 30 -0.47 -16.80 -21.17
CA ALA A 30 -1.12 -16.27 -19.97
C ALA A 30 -1.91 -15.00 -20.29
N GLN A 31 -1.36 -14.10 -21.11
CA GLN A 31 -2.07 -12.92 -21.59
C GLN A 31 -3.29 -13.31 -22.43
N ARG A 32 -3.15 -14.24 -23.38
CA ARG A 32 -4.29 -14.73 -24.19
C ARG A 32 -5.39 -15.33 -23.34
N LEU A 33 -5.05 -16.18 -22.36
CA LEU A 33 -6.01 -16.75 -21.42
C LEU A 33 -6.66 -15.69 -20.54
N HIS A 34 -5.91 -14.67 -20.12
CA HIS A 34 -6.44 -13.53 -19.37
C HIS A 34 -7.43 -12.71 -20.21
N TYR A 35 -7.12 -12.42 -21.47
CA TYR A 35 -8.03 -11.74 -22.40
C TYR A 35 -9.25 -12.60 -22.75
N GLU A 36 -9.09 -13.91 -22.94
CA GLU A 36 -10.19 -14.83 -23.19
C GLU A 36 -11.17 -14.87 -22.01
N LYS A 37 -10.65 -14.89 -20.77
CA LYS A 37 -11.46 -14.84 -19.55
C LYS A 37 -12.11 -13.47 -19.34
N MET A 38 -11.47 -12.38 -19.75
CA MET A 38 -12.10 -11.06 -19.79
C MET A 38 -13.24 -11.03 -20.81
N ALA A 39 -13.05 -11.57 -22.02
CA ALA A 39 -14.09 -11.64 -23.05
C ALA A 39 -15.28 -12.54 -22.66
N LYS A 40 -15.02 -13.59 -21.87
CA LYS A 40 -16.07 -14.45 -21.27
C LYS A 40 -16.79 -13.80 -20.08
N GLY A 41 -16.37 -12.62 -19.64
CA GLY A 41 -16.97 -11.92 -18.49
C GLY A 41 -16.57 -12.49 -17.12
N GLU A 42 -15.59 -13.40 -17.05
CA GLU A 42 -15.16 -14.04 -15.79
C GLU A 42 -14.26 -13.13 -14.92
N ILE A 43 -13.70 -12.06 -15.50
CA ILE A 43 -12.67 -11.20 -14.85
C ILE A 43 -13.17 -9.77 -14.52
N GLU A 44 -14.28 -9.30 -15.08
CA GLU A 44 -14.75 -7.91 -14.89
C GLU A 44 -15.07 -7.57 -13.42
N TYR A 45 -15.56 -8.53 -12.64
CA TYR A 45 -15.93 -8.29 -11.24
C TYR A 45 -14.72 -8.00 -10.33
N LYS A 46 -13.53 -8.53 -10.65
CA LYS A 46 -12.35 -8.30 -9.81
C LYS A 46 -11.68 -6.96 -10.08
N GLN A 47 -11.66 -6.51 -11.34
CA GLN A 47 -11.04 -5.22 -11.67
C GLN A 47 -11.85 -4.02 -11.21
N ALA A 48 -13.19 -4.09 -11.26
CA ALA A 48 -14.05 -3.03 -10.75
C ALA A 48 -13.88 -2.86 -9.22
N VAL A 49 -13.91 -3.97 -8.47
CA VAL A 49 -13.71 -3.97 -7.01
C VAL A 49 -12.31 -3.47 -6.62
N ILE A 50 -11.26 -3.82 -7.38
CA ILE A 50 -9.90 -3.35 -7.11
C ILE A 50 -9.73 -1.86 -7.47
N LYS A 51 -10.32 -1.38 -8.57
CA LYS A 51 -10.28 0.05 -8.95
C LYS A 51 -11.05 0.94 -8.00
N ASP A 52 -12.23 0.51 -7.54
CA ASP A 52 -13.06 1.27 -6.60
C ASP A 52 -12.35 1.43 -5.23
N ASN A 53 -11.47 0.48 -4.89
CA ASN A 53 -10.67 0.51 -3.66
C ASN A 53 -9.39 1.38 -3.75
N GLN A 54 -8.99 1.87 -4.93
CA GLN A 54 -7.71 2.59 -5.11
C GLN A 54 -7.82 4.11 -5.17
N GLN A 55 -9.03 4.68 -5.27
CA GLN A 55 -9.23 6.13 -5.34
C GLN A 55 -10.37 6.58 -4.41
N GLY A 56 -10.31 6.15 -3.15
CA GLY A 56 -11.20 6.66 -2.12
C GLY A 56 -10.78 8.07 -1.72
N TRP A 57 -11.52 9.10 -2.14
CA TRP A 57 -11.42 10.47 -1.58
C TRP A 57 -11.45 10.50 -0.04
N LYS A 58 -12.02 9.45 0.56
CA LYS A 58 -12.06 9.20 2.00
C LYS A 58 -10.66 9.03 2.60
N ASP A 59 -9.74 8.40 1.88
CA ASP A 59 -8.38 8.12 2.34
C ASP A 59 -7.58 9.42 2.42
N GLU A 60 -7.69 10.27 1.40
CA GLU A 60 -7.06 11.59 1.35
C GLU A 60 -7.62 12.54 2.43
N PHE A 61 -8.95 12.52 2.65
CA PHE A 61 -9.56 13.32 3.71
C PHE A 61 -9.05 12.93 5.10
N VAL A 62 -8.98 11.62 5.39
CA VAL A 62 -8.47 11.14 6.68
C VAL A 62 -6.96 11.38 6.81
N LEU A 63 -6.19 11.28 5.73
CA LEU A 63 -4.78 11.68 5.71
C LEU A 63 -4.61 13.13 6.14
N ILE A 64 -5.40 14.05 5.57
CA ILE A 64 -5.37 15.48 5.95
C ILE A 64 -5.75 15.65 7.42
N LEU A 65 -6.82 15.00 7.88
CA LEU A 65 -7.31 15.13 9.25
C LEU A 65 -6.26 14.67 10.28
N VAL A 66 -5.61 13.53 10.03
CA VAL A 66 -4.58 12.96 10.93
C VAL A 66 -3.24 13.72 10.83
N SER A 67 -2.88 14.22 9.65
CA SER A 67 -1.63 14.95 9.43
C SER A 67 -1.69 16.44 9.78
N ALA A 68 -2.88 17.04 9.85
CA ALA A 68 -3.07 18.45 10.20
C ALA A 68 -2.34 18.89 11.49
N PRO A 69 -2.47 18.20 12.64
CA PRO A 69 -1.73 18.58 13.85
C PRO A 69 -0.21 18.44 13.68
N VAL A 70 0.26 17.44 12.93
CA VAL A 70 1.69 17.24 12.65
C VAL A 70 2.24 18.41 11.80
N MET A 71 1.48 18.84 10.80
CA MET A 71 1.83 20.00 9.97
C MET A 71 1.92 21.29 10.79
N LEU A 72 0.99 21.50 11.73
CA LEU A 72 1.00 22.66 12.62
C LEU A 72 2.20 22.64 13.58
N LEU A 73 2.63 21.47 14.06
CA LEU A 73 3.85 21.32 14.86
C LEU A 73 5.12 21.62 14.06
N ILE A 74 5.19 21.15 12.81
CA ILE A 74 6.31 21.49 11.92
C ILE A 74 6.34 23.01 11.71
N TRP A 75 5.18 23.62 11.45
CA TRP A 75 5.07 25.06 11.28
C TRP A 75 5.48 25.83 12.54
N SER A 76 5.11 25.37 13.74
CA SER A 76 5.49 26.07 14.99
C SER A 76 6.99 26.12 15.19
N ILE A 77 7.74 25.11 14.73
CA ILE A 77 9.22 25.11 14.80
C ILE A 77 9.83 26.18 13.88
N PHE A 78 9.26 26.38 12.68
CA PHE A 78 9.78 27.38 11.74
C PHE A 78 9.29 28.80 12.04
N SER A 79 8.14 28.94 12.70
CA SER A 79 7.51 30.22 12.98
C SER A 79 7.92 30.83 14.34
N ASP A 80 8.65 30.09 15.19
CA ASP A 80 9.01 30.47 16.58
C ASP A 80 7.81 31.02 17.40
N ASP A 81 6.59 30.60 17.04
CA ASP A 81 5.35 31.13 17.62
C ASP A 81 4.84 30.19 18.73
N PRO A 82 4.91 30.61 20.01
CA PRO A 82 4.48 29.79 21.14
C PRO A 82 2.95 29.57 21.18
N ASP A 83 2.16 30.42 20.53
CA ASP A 83 0.68 30.30 20.53
C ASP A 83 0.22 29.09 19.70
N ILE A 84 0.99 28.69 18.70
CA ILE A 84 0.67 27.53 17.86
C ILE A 84 0.86 26.24 18.66
N MET A 85 1.94 26.14 19.43
CA MET A 85 2.16 25.00 20.33
C MET A 85 1.03 24.88 21.36
N ALA A 86 0.65 25.99 21.99
CA ALA A 86 -0.44 26.00 22.97
C ALA A 86 -1.79 25.52 22.39
N LYS A 87 -2.10 25.89 21.13
CA LYS A 87 -3.32 25.43 20.44
C LYS A 87 -3.27 23.94 20.11
N VAL A 88 -2.11 23.43 19.69
CA VAL A 88 -1.95 22.00 19.41
C VAL A 88 -2.02 21.17 20.70
N ASP A 89 -1.38 21.62 21.77
CA ASP A 89 -1.46 20.95 23.08
C ASP A 89 -2.90 20.94 23.61
N MET A 90 -3.61 22.06 23.50
CA MET A 90 -5.03 22.13 23.88
C MET A 90 -5.91 21.20 23.04
N PHE A 91 -5.61 21.02 21.74
CA PHE A 91 -6.31 20.05 20.90
C PHE A 91 -6.12 18.62 21.41
N PHE A 92 -4.88 18.21 21.68
CA PHE A 92 -4.60 16.87 22.17
C PHE A 92 -5.15 16.63 23.57
N ASP A 93 -5.12 17.63 24.45
CA ASP A 93 -5.72 17.54 25.78
C ASP A 93 -7.24 17.35 25.69
N LYS A 94 -7.94 18.16 24.88
CA LYS A 94 -9.37 17.98 24.63
C LYS A 94 -9.68 16.62 23.98
N PHE A 95 -8.83 16.16 23.06
CA PHE A 95 -8.99 14.86 22.42
C PHE A 95 -8.84 13.71 23.42
N ASN A 96 -7.85 13.80 24.31
CA ASN A 96 -7.59 12.80 25.34
C ASN A 96 -8.72 12.76 26.39
N ASN A 97 -9.33 13.92 26.68
CA ASN A 97 -10.48 14.02 27.57
C ASN A 97 -11.80 13.51 26.97
N MET A 98 -11.82 13.13 25.68
CA MET A 98 -13.02 12.53 25.08
C MET A 98 -13.28 11.11 25.59
N PRO A 99 -14.54 10.65 25.57
CA PRO A 99 -14.87 9.26 25.92
C PRO A 99 -14.09 8.24 25.10
N PHE A 100 -13.60 7.18 25.76
CA PHE A 100 -12.78 6.13 25.14
C PHE A 100 -13.44 5.48 23.91
N TRP A 101 -14.77 5.30 23.91
CA TRP A 101 -15.49 4.72 22.77
C TRP A 101 -15.32 5.56 21.49
N TYR A 102 -15.19 6.89 21.62
CA TYR A 102 -15.01 7.79 20.50
C TYR A 102 -13.58 7.73 19.97
N GLN A 103 -12.59 7.69 20.87
CA GLN A 103 -11.18 7.50 20.51
C GLN A 103 -10.96 6.15 19.80
N ALA A 104 -11.59 5.09 20.31
CA ALA A 104 -11.54 3.75 19.70
C ALA A 104 -12.20 3.72 18.32
N LEU A 105 -13.33 4.41 18.13
CA LEU A 105 -13.97 4.57 16.82
C LEU A 105 -13.04 5.29 15.85
N PHE A 106 -12.43 6.39 16.28
CA PHE A 106 -11.46 7.14 15.47
C PHE A 106 -10.29 6.27 15.01
N ILE A 107 -9.65 5.55 15.93
CA ILE A 107 -8.57 4.60 15.61
C ILE A 107 -9.07 3.50 14.68
N GLY A 108 -10.29 2.99 14.89
CA GLY A 108 -10.91 1.97 14.03
C GLY A 108 -11.13 2.44 12.59
N VAL A 109 -11.60 3.69 12.41
CA VAL A 109 -11.80 4.30 11.09
C VAL A 109 -10.47 4.47 10.36
N VAL A 110 -9.45 5.02 11.04
CA VAL A 110 -8.10 5.16 10.46
C VAL A 110 -7.52 3.78 10.10
N SER A 111 -7.66 2.79 10.99
CA SER A 111 -7.15 1.43 10.75
C SER A 111 -7.83 0.75 9.56
N ALA A 112 -9.14 0.92 9.42
CA ALA A 112 -9.91 0.34 8.33
C ALA A 112 -9.53 0.92 6.96
N ILE A 113 -9.27 2.23 6.90
CA ILE A 113 -8.89 2.94 5.68
C ILE A 113 -7.49 2.53 5.21
N TYR A 114 -6.50 2.55 6.11
CA TYR A 114 -5.12 2.23 5.75
C TYR A 114 -4.84 0.72 5.67
N GLY A 115 -5.86 -0.12 5.86
CA GLY A 115 -5.69 -1.57 5.91
C GLY A 115 -4.73 -2.04 7.02
N LEU A 116 -4.45 -1.17 8.00
CA LEU A 116 -3.76 -1.55 9.21
C LEU A 116 -4.71 -2.50 9.94
N LYS A 117 -4.44 -3.80 9.84
CA LYS A 117 -5.14 -4.80 10.65
C LYS A 117 -4.95 -4.40 12.12
N GLY A 118 -5.94 -3.74 12.72
CA GLY A 118 -5.95 -3.44 14.16
C GLY A 118 -5.74 -4.70 15.03
N ALA A 119 -5.93 -5.88 14.43
CA ALA A 119 -5.67 -7.19 15.02
C ALA A 119 -4.18 -7.58 15.17
N ASP A 120 -3.24 -6.97 14.45
CA ASP A 120 -1.81 -7.34 14.54
C ASP A 120 -1.05 -6.53 15.60
N ILE A 121 -1.60 -5.39 16.05
CA ILE A 121 -1.03 -4.56 17.12
C ILE A 121 -1.29 -5.17 18.52
N ILE A 122 -2.39 -5.94 18.67
CA ILE A 122 -2.83 -6.48 19.97
C ILE A 122 -2.20 -7.87 20.28
N LYS A 123 -1.58 -8.53 19.30
CA LYS A 123 -1.01 -9.89 19.47
C LYS A 123 0.44 -9.97 19.94
N ARG A 124 1.10 -8.84 20.22
CA ARG A 124 2.42 -8.84 20.86
C ARG A 124 2.30 -8.34 22.30
N LYS A 125 1.78 -9.20 23.17
CA LYS A 125 2.00 -9.12 24.60
C LYS A 125 2.35 -10.50 25.13
#